data_AF-A0A7C0VTD4-F1
#
_entry.id   AF-A0A7C0VTD4-F1
#
_cell.length_a   1.000
_cell.length_b   1.000
_cell.length_c   1.000
_cell.angle_alpha   90.00
_cell.angle_beta   90.00
_cell.angle_gamma   90.00
#
_symmetry.space_group_name_H-M   'P 1'
#
loop_
_entity.id
_entity.type
_entity.pdbx_description
1 polymer ?
#
loop_
_entity_poly.entity_id
_entity_poly.type
_entity_poly.pdbx_seq_one_letter_code
_entity_poly.pdbx_strand_id
1 'polypeptide(L)'
;MKKRGRPPGPDIAKLKRIFLVLKSVRTWIWVSQIARIAKMKESTTRYYINKYFLPFIEEMKPFDEPIRKYVKLRLVRLKNPDMKFKEIIDFHKMRANLE
;
A
#
# COMPACT_ATOMS: atom_id res chain seq x y z
N MET A 1 25.15 20.32 -10.76
CA MET A 1 24.55 19.91 -9.48
C MET A 1 23.51 18.81 -9.73
N LYS A 2 23.68 17.59 -9.20
CA LYS A 2 22.60 16.57 -9.24
C LYS A 2 21.38 17.18 -8.53
N LYS A 3 20.25 17.37 -9.23
CA LYS A 3 18.99 17.84 -8.64
C LYS A 3 18.72 16.99 -7.39
N ARG A 4 18.64 17.63 -6.21
CA ARG A 4 18.14 17.01 -4.96
C ARG A 4 16.64 16.71 -5.15
N GLY A 5 16.34 15.75 -6.00
CA GLY A 5 14.98 15.31 -6.32
C GLY A 5 14.87 13.84 -5.96
N ARG A 6 13.78 13.48 -5.29
CA ARG A 6 13.39 12.07 -5.09
C ARG A 6 13.36 11.41 -6.48
N PRO A 7 14.00 10.23 -6.67
CA PRO A 7 14.01 9.57 -7.97
C PRO A 7 12.56 9.43 -8.47
N PRO A 8 12.29 9.77 -9.72
CA PRO A 8 10.95 9.67 -10.27
C PRO A 8 10.55 8.19 -10.31
N GLY A 9 9.41 7.87 -9.68
CA GLY A 9 8.84 6.53 -9.71
C GLY A 9 8.65 5.85 -8.35
N PRO A 10 8.00 4.68 -8.35
CA PRO A 10 7.79 3.90 -7.13
C PRO A 10 9.11 3.36 -6.58
N ASP A 11 9.30 3.52 -5.27
CA ASP A 11 10.36 2.82 -4.55
C ASP A 11 9.96 1.34 -4.39
N ILE A 12 10.57 0.49 -5.19
CA ILE A 12 10.26 -0.96 -5.25
C ILE A 12 10.53 -1.62 -3.90
N ALA A 13 11.54 -1.19 -3.14
CA ALA A 13 11.84 -1.77 -1.84
C ALA A 13 10.71 -1.50 -0.83
N LYS A 14 10.14 -0.27 -0.86
CA LYS A 14 8.98 0.08 -0.04
C LYS A 14 7.72 -0.70 -0.43
N LEU A 15 7.46 -0.83 -1.74
CA LEU A 15 6.36 -1.66 -2.24
C LEU A 15 6.51 -3.11 -1.79
N LYS A 16 7.70 -3.71 -1.96
CA LYS A 16 7.96 -5.10 -1.57
C LYS A 16 7.76 -5.32 -0.08
N ARG A 17 8.22 -4.40 0.78
CA ARG A 17 7.99 -4.49 2.24
C ARG A 17 6.51 -4.50 2.59
N ILE A 18 5.73 -3.57 2.04
CA ILE A 18 4.27 -3.51 2.27
C ILE A 18 3.60 -4.80 1.79
N PHE A 19 3.94 -5.25 0.58
CA PHE A 19 3.39 -6.47 0.01
C PHE A 19 3.68 -7.72 0.85
N LEU A 20 4.91 -7.87 1.36
CA LEU A 20 5.28 -9.02 2.19
C LEU A 20 4.46 -9.05 3.50
N VAL A 21 4.23 -7.90 4.13
CA VAL A 21 3.39 -7.82 5.33
C VAL A 21 1.93 -8.18 5.02
N LEU A 22 1.39 -7.64 3.92
CA LEU A 22 0.04 -7.97 3.49
C LEU A 22 -0.12 -9.47 3.19
N LYS A 23 0.89 -10.08 2.57
CA LYS A 23 0.90 -11.51 2.23
C LYS A 23 1.05 -12.42 3.46
N SER A 24 1.79 -11.99 4.48
CA SER A 24 2.04 -12.81 5.67
C SER A 24 0.83 -12.87 6.61
N VAL A 25 -0.01 -11.84 6.65
CA VAL A 25 -1.11 -11.74 7.63
C VAL A 25 -2.36 -12.49 7.15
N ARG A 26 -2.57 -12.68 5.84
CA ARG A 26 -3.73 -13.38 5.22
C ARG A 26 -5.14 -12.94 5.69
N THR A 27 -5.23 -11.95 6.57
CA THR A 27 -6.45 -11.37 7.12
C THR A 27 -6.40 -9.84 7.07
N TRP A 28 -7.42 -9.18 7.62
CA TRP A 28 -7.48 -7.73 7.77
C TRP A 28 -6.37 -7.21 8.69
N ILE A 29 -5.62 -6.22 8.21
CA ILE A 29 -4.54 -5.58 8.99
C ILE A 29 -4.65 -4.06 8.94
N TRP A 30 -4.37 -3.40 10.06
CA TRP A 30 -4.38 -1.95 10.12
C TRP A 30 -3.20 -1.35 9.35
N VAL A 31 -3.41 -0.27 8.61
CA VAL A 31 -2.32 0.45 7.92
C VAL A 31 -1.20 0.88 8.88
N SER A 32 -1.55 1.23 10.13
CA SER A 32 -0.58 1.55 11.19
C SER A 32 0.26 0.33 11.61
N GLN A 33 -0.32 -0.86 11.66
CA GLN A 33 0.42 -2.11 11.90
C GLN A 33 1.33 -2.45 10.73
N ILE A 34 0.86 -2.29 9.49
CA ILE A 34 1.71 -2.47 8.29
C ILE A 34 2.94 -1.56 8.40
N ALA A 35 2.74 -0.28 8.75
CA ALA A 35 3.83 0.68 8.91
C ALA A 35 4.84 0.25 9.97
N ARG A 36 4.37 -0.26 11.11
CA ARG A 36 5.21 -0.79 12.19
C ARG A 36 6.03 -1.99 11.74
N ILE A 37 5.40 -3.00 11.13
CA ILE A 37 6.06 -4.24 10.70
C ILE A 37 7.04 -3.95 9.55
N ALA A 38 6.64 -3.13 8.57
CA ALA A 38 7.48 -2.73 7.44
C ALA A 38 8.62 -1.77 7.82
N LYS A 39 8.66 -1.30 9.08
CA LYS A 39 9.60 -0.28 9.59
C LYS A 39 9.59 0.98 8.73
N MET A 40 8.39 1.53 8.50
CA MET A 40 8.14 2.69 7.65
C MET A 40 7.26 3.72 8.37
N LYS A 41 7.40 5.00 8.00
CA LYS A 41 6.46 6.04 8.47
C LYS A 41 5.05 5.72 7.98
N GLU A 42 4.05 5.86 8.85
CA GLU A 42 2.66 5.55 8.49
C GLU A 42 2.17 6.37 7.30
N SER A 43 2.53 7.66 7.23
CA SER A 43 2.21 8.52 6.09
C SER A 43 2.77 7.97 4.77
N THR A 44 3.97 7.38 4.81
CA THR A 44 4.57 6.72 3.65
C THR A 44 3.79 5.46 3.30
N THR A 45 3.54 4.57 4.26
CA THR A 45 2.75 3.35 4.02
C THR A 45 1.39 3.68 3.41
N ARG A 46 0.68 4.67 3.96
CA ARG A 46 -0.62 5.14 3.46
C ARG A 46 -0.54 5.67 2.02
N TYR A 47 0.49 6.47 1.71
CA TYR A 47 0.72 6.94 0.35
C TYR A 47 0.89 5.78 -0.63
N TYR A 48 1.76 4.81 -0.31
CA TYR A 48 2.02 3.69 -1.21
C TYR A 48 0.79 2.78 -1.35
N ILE A 49 0.05 2.55 -0.26
CA ILE A 49 -1.20 1.79 -0.30
C ILE A 49 -2.21 2.45 -1.25
N ASN A 50 -2.45 3.75 -1.09
CA ASN A 50 -3.42 4.48 -1.92
C ASN A 50 -3.00 4.56 -3.38
N LYS A 51 -1.72 4.80 -3.63
CA LYS A 51 -1.23 5.04 -4.99
C LYS A 51 -1.01 3.75 -5.77
N TYR A 52 -0.56 2.68 -5.12
CA TYR A 52 -0.09 1.48 -5.80
C TYR A 52 -0.84 0.20 -5.46
N PHE A 53 -1.44 0.08 -4.27
CA PHE A 53 -2.10 -1.16 -3.83
C PHE A 53 -3.62 -1.12 -3.96
N LEU A 54 -4.23 0.04 -4.13
CA LEU A 54 -5.69 0.20 -4.16
C LEU A 54 -6.43 -0.80 -5.08
N PRO A 55 -5.95 -1.12 -6.30
CA PRO A 55 -6.61 -2.11 -7.17
C PRO A 55 -6.57 -3.54 -6.61
N PHE A 56 -5.59 -3.85 -5.76
CA PHE A 56 -5.24 -5.20 -5.31
C PHE A 56 -5.67 -5.50 -3.87
N ILE A 57 -6.19 -4.49 -3.15
CA ILE A 57 -6.60 -4.63 -1.76
C ILE A 57 -8.10 -4.44 -1.61
N GLU A 58 -8.64 -5.04 -0.56
CA GLU A 58 -9.93 -4.68 -0.01
C GLU A 58 -9.73 -3.78 1.20
N GLU A 59 -10.67 -2.88 1.43
CA GLU A 59 -10.67 -1.99 2.57
C GLU A 59 -11.96 -2.19 3.39
N MET A 60 -11.78 -2.47 4.67
CA MET A 60 -12.88 -2.48 5.62
C MET A 60 -12.88 -1.14 6.35
N LYS A 61 -14.06 -0.53 6.40
CA LYS A 61 -14.32 0.73 7.11
C LYS A 61 -15.22 0.40 8.31
N PRO A 62 -14.64 -0.06 9.44
CA PRO A 62 -15.40 -0.62 10.55
C PRO A 62 -16.15 0.42 11.39
N PHE A 63 -15.99 1.71 11.07
CA PHE A 63 -16.65 2.80 11.78
C PHE A 63 -17.52 3.61 10.81
N ASP A 64 -18.54 4.26 11.36
CA ASP A 64 -19.34 5.21 10.60
C ASP A 64 -18.51 6.43 10.17
N GLU A 65 -18.97 7.08 9.10
CA GLU A 65 -18.30 8.23 8.51
C GLU A 65 -17.98 9.38 9.48
N PRO A 66 -18.82 9.71 10.48
CA PRO A 66 -18.50 10.73 11.49
C PRO A 66 -17.26 10.38 12.33
N ILE A 67 -17.11 9.11 12.71
CA ILE A 67 -16.01 8.63 13.56
C ILE A 67 -14.71 8.56 12.76
N ARG A 68 -14.78 8.19 11.47
CA ARG A 68 -13.61 8.13 10.58
C ARG A 68 -12.87 9.47 10.44
N LYS A 69 -13.54 10.60 10.66
CA LYS A 69 -12.88 11.93 10.64
C LYS A 69 -11.82 12.05 11.73
N TYR A 70 -12.09 11.49 12.90
CA TYR A 70 -11.21 11.55 14.07
C TYR A 70 -10.24 10.37 14.11
N VAL A 71 -10.69 9.23 13.58
CA VAL A 71 -9.99 7.96 13.71
C VAL A 71 -9.53 7.51 12.33
N LYS A 72 -8.27 7.78 12.00
CA LYS A 72 -7.62 7.43 10.72
C LYS A 72 -7.31 5.93 10.60
N LEU A 73 -8.24 5.09 11.03
CA LEU A 73 -8.16 3.64 11.06
C LEU A 73 -8.64 3.05 9.74
N ARG A 74 -7.76 2.29 9.08
CA ARG A 74 -8.05 1.58 7.83
C ARG A 74 -7.54 0.16 7.93
N LEU A 75 -8.47 -0.80 7.83
CA LEU A 75 -8.16 -2.22 7.71
C LEU A 75 -8.06 -2.55 6.23
N VAL A 76 -6.98 -3.20 5.84
CA VAL A 76 -6.77 -3.64 4.46
C VAL A 76 -6.34 -5.09 4.42
N ARG A 77 -6.66 -5.78 3.32
CA ARG A 77 -6.14 -7.11 2.99
C ARG A 77 -5.95 -7.24 1.49
N LEU A 78 -5.16 -8.20 1.01
CA LEU A 78 -5.11 -8.51 -0.42
C LEU A 78 -6.42 -9.14 -0.87
N LYS A 79 -6.91 -8.75 -2.05
CA LYS A 79 -8.05 -9.40 -2.72
C LYS A 79 -7.73 -10.87 -3.04
N ASN A 80 -6.52 -11.10 -3.55
CA ASN A 80 -6.00 -12.45 -3.85
C ASN A 80 -4.77 -12.72 -2.97
N PRO A 81 -4.86 -13.62 -1.97
CA PRO A 81 -3.73 -14.00 -1.11
C PRO A 81 -2.55 -14.63 -1.86
N ASP A 82 -2.81 -15.28 -2.99
CA ASP A 82 -1.80 -15.98 -3.79
C ASP A 82 -1.12 -15.09 -4.82
N MET A 83 -1.58 -13.84 -4.96
CA MET A 83 -1.00 -12.83 -5.83
C MET A 83 0.52 -12.77 -5.67
N LYS A 84 1.22 -12.60 -6.79
CA LYS A 84 2.66 -12.41 -6.88
C LYS A 84 2.96 -10.92 -6.98
N PHE A 85 4.07 -10.50 -6.38
CA PHE A 85 4.51 -9.10 -6.43
C PHE A 85 4.68 -8.58 -7.87
N LYS A 86 5.05 -9.46 -8.80
CA LYS A 86 5.21 -9.15 -10.23
C LYS A 86 3.93 -8.58 -10.83
N GLU A 87 2.76 -9.11 -10.46
CA GLU A 87 1.46 -8.66 -10.98
C GLU A 87 1.19 -7.18 -10.64
N ILE A 88 1.60 -6.73 -9.46
CA ILE A 88 1.49 -5.32 -9.06
C ILE A 88 2.40 -4.44 -9.92
N ILE A 89 3.63 -4.88 -10.16
CA ILE A 89 4.60 -4.12 -10.95
C ILE A 89 4.16 -4.04 -12.42
N ASP A 90 3.73 -5.15 -12.99
CA ASP A 90 3.32 -5.23 -14.39
C ASP A 90 2.09 -4.36 -14.66
N PHE A 91 1.11 -4.33 -13.74
CA PHE A 91 -0.04 -3.42 -13.82
C PHE A 91 0.38 -1.94 -13.89
N HIS A 92 1.33 -1.51 -13.05
CA HIS A 92 1.79 -0.11 -13.04
C HIS A 92 2.66 0.24 -14.24
N LYS A 93 3.40 -0.73 -14.80
CA LYS A 93 4.12 -0.55 -16.06
C LYS A 93 3.16 -0.39 -17.24
N MET A 94 2.10 -1.21 -17.29
CA MET A 94 1.07 -1.10 -18.33
C MET A 94 0.34 0.23 -18.26
N ARG A 95 -0.05 0.71 -17.07
CA ARG A 95 -0.66 2.04 -16.92
C ARG A 95 0.23 3.17 -17.37
N ALA A 96 1.53 3.12 -17.08
CA ALA A 96 2.47 4.15 -17.49
C ALA A 96 2.70 4.21 -19.01
N ASN A 97 2.35 3.15 -19.75
CA ASN A 97 2.44 3.11 -21.21
C ASN A 97 1.14 3.58 -21.91
N LEU A 98 0.07 3.84 -21.14
CA LEU A 98 -1.24 4.28 -21.64
C LEU A 98 -1.52 5.77 -21.36
N GLU A 99 -0.67 6.42 -20.56
CA GLU A 99 -0.68 7.87 -20.25
C GLU A 99 0.42 8.57 -21.04
#